data_AF-A0A2E2B1K1-F1
#
_entry.id   AF-A0A2E2B1K1-F1
#
_cell.length_a   1.000
_cell.length_b   1.000
_cell.length_c   1.000
_cell.angle_alpha   90.00
_cell.angle_beta   90.00
_cell.angle_gamma   90.00
#
_symmetry.space_group_name_H-M   'P 1'
#
loop_
_entity.id
_entity.type
_entity.pdbx_description
1 polymer ?
#
loop_
_entity_poly.entity_id
_entity_poly.type
_entity_poly.pdbx_seq_one_letter_code
_entity_poly.pdbx_strand_id
1 'polypeptide(L)'
;MNMQHNNPEIDQPYDEDQLPETLQHNVICPHCAHPMTELDHLCPNCGGPVTATAMIDPMARIYSMGFCARRLTPEITSKPIFVMAAWLILGPIMLFSGLLSVIALDQFLTIFGWEFLGNTTIVINAHSRMQYVFQLALYALIFTGSLAYLFKMTKAAIARRQSTSISPE
;
A
#
# COMPACT_ATOMS: atom_id res chain seq x y z
N MET A 1 -7.54 -64.89 -33.88
CA MET A 1 -7.24 -63.75 -34.78
C MET A 1 -6.58 -62.68 -33.92
N ASN A 2 -5.27 -62.52 -34.07
CA ASN A 2 -4.43 -61.71 -33.20
C ASN A 2 -4.09 -60.41 -33.95
N MET A 3 -4.56 -59.27 -33.47
CA MET A 3 -4.27 -57.96 -34.05
C MET A 3 -3.06 -57.37 -33.32
N GLN A 4 -1.89 -57.49 -33.93
CA GLN A 4 -0.68 -56.78 -33.50
C GLN A 4 -0.80 -55.32 -33.91
N HIS A 5 -0.94 -54.43 -32.93
CA HIS A 5 -0.91 -52.98 -33.09
C HIS A 5 0.56 -52.55 -33.10
N ASN A 6 1.15 -52.44 -34.29
CA ASN A 6 2.48 -51.86 -34.47
C ASN A 6 2.38 -50.35 -34.31
N ASN A 7 2.81 -49.83 -33.15
CA ASN A 7 3.03 -48.41 -32.91
C ASN A 7 4.49 -48.11 -33.28
N PRO A 8 4.79 -47.25 -34.28
CA PRO A 8 6.16 -46.87 -34.54
C PRO A 8 6.67 -46.00 -33.39
N GLU A 9 7.64 -46.51 -32.61
CA GLU A 9 8.50 -45.71 -31.74
C GLU A 9 9.22 -44.68 -32.60
N ILE A 10 8.77 -43.43 -32.52
CA ILE A 10 9.46 -42.27 -33.08
C ILE A 10 10.45 -41.81 -32.00
N ASP A 11 11.54 -42.57 -31.85
CA ASP A 11 12.72 -42.16 -31.11
C ASP A 11 13.73 -41.58 -32.10
N GLN A 12 13.39 -40.44 -32.71
CA GLN A 12 14.41 -39.61 -33.33
C GLN A 12 14.90 -38.60 -32.29
N PRO A 13 16.20 -38.57 -31.96
CA PRO A 13 16.78 -37.51 -31.17
C PRO A 13 16.57 -36.21 -31.95
N TYR A 14 15.75 -35.31 -31.41
CA TYR A 14 15.65 -33.96 -31.94
C TYR A 14 16.99 -33.28 -31.66
N ASP A 15 17.75 -33.05 -32.72
CA ASP A 15 19.01 -32.29 -32.70
C ASP A 15 18.67 -30.81 -32.44
N GLU A 16 18.68 -30.40 -31.16
CA GLU A 16 18.30 -29.06 -30.69
C GLU A 16 19.25 -27.93 -31.20
N ASP A 17 20.38 -28.29 -31.82
CA ASP A 17 21.46 -27.35 -32.15
C ASP A 17 21.37 -26.72 -33.55
N GLN A 18 20.30 -26.97 -34.33
CA GLN A 18 20.11 -26.37 -35.66
C GLN A 18 18.79 -25.59 -35.77
N LEU A 19 18.51 -24.68 -34.83
CA LEU A 19 17.52 -23.63 -35.07
C LEU A 19 18.20 -22.44 -35.79
N PRO A 20 17.78 -22.07 -37.02
CA PRO A 20 18.41 -21.00 -37.77
C PRO A 20 18.33 -19.66 -37.02
N GLU A 21 19.50 -19.09 -36.72
CA GLU A 21 19.76 -17.87 -35.94
C GLU A 21 19.19 -16.55 -36.56
N THR A 22 18.41 -16.61 -37.64
CA THR A 22 18.30 -15.46 -38.58
C THR A 22 16.91 -14.91 -38.85
N LEU A 23 15.91 -15.22 -38.02
CA LEU A 23 14.64 -14.49 -38.02
C LEU A 23 14.49 -13.63 -36.75
N GLN A 24 15.43 -12.69 -36.55
CA GLN A 24 15.21 -11.51 -35.70
C GLN A 24 14.09 -10.66 -36.32
N HIS A 25 12.85 -11.11 -36.16
CA HIS A 25 11.69 -10.27 -36.41
C HIS A 25 11.74 -9.14 -35.40
N ASN A 26 11.80 -7.91 -35.90
CA ASN A 26 11.68 -6.72 -35.08
C ASN A 26 10.23 -6.67 -34.55
N VAL A 27 9.98 -7.30 -33.40
CA VAL A 27 8.65 -7.35 -32.80
C VAL A 27 8.41 -6.00 -32.13
N ILE A 28 7.32 -5.35 -32.49
CA ILE A 28 6.93 -4.06 -31.92
C ILE A 28 5.81 -4.31 -30.90
N CYS A 29 5.95 -3.75 -29.70
CA CYS A 29 4.90 -3.85 -28.69
C CYS A 29 3.60 -3.16 -29.16
N PRO A 30 2.44 -3.85 -29.16
CA PRO A 30 1.18 -3.26 -29.64
C PRO A 30 0.63 -2.15 -28.73
N HIS A 31 1.11 -2.06 -27.49
CA HIS A 31 0.62 -1.08 -26.50
C HIS A 31 1.40 0.24 -26.49
N CYS A 32 2.73 0.19 -26.69
CA CYS A 32 3.59 1.37 -26.57
C CYS A 32 4.50 1.60 -27.79
N ALA A 33 4.38 0.79 -28.83
CA ALA A 33 5.20 0.82 -30.03
C ALA A 33 6.72 0.69 -29.79
N HIS A 34 7.14 0.23 -28.60
CA HIS A 34 8.54 0.01 -28.30
C HIS A 34 9.06 -1.23 -29.05
N PRO A 35 10.21 -1.14 -29.75
CA PRO A 35 10.84 -2.30 -30.38
C PRO A 35 11.36 -3.26 -29.30
N MET A 36 11.19 -4.56 -29.53
CA MET A 36 11.61 -5.62 -28.63
C MET A 36 12.45 -6.66 -29.39
N THR A 37 13.49 -7.16 -28.73
CA THR A 37 14.44 -8.11 -29.31
C THR A 37 14.07 -9.57 -29.06
N GLU A 38 13.26 -9.85 -28.04
CA GLU A 38 12.84 -11.19 -27.64
C GLU A 38 11.31 -11.29 -27.51
N LEU A 39 10.75 -12.49 -27.76
CA LEU A 39 9.34 -12.80 -27.54
C LEU A 39 9.04 -13.03 -26.05
N ASP A 40 9.30 -12.02 -25.22
CA ASP A 40 8.80 -12.02 -23.86
C ASP A 40 7.27 -11.88 -23.83
N HIS A 41 6.65 -12.49 -22.83
CA HIS A 41 5.19 -12.41 -22.62
C HIS A 41 4.71 -11.00 -22.22
N LEU A 42 5.58 -10.20 -21.61
CA LEU A 42 5.31 -8.82 -21.19
C LEU A 42 6.37 -7.87 -21.74
N CYS A 43 5.96 -6.68 -22.17
CA CYS A 43 6.88 -5.66 -22.66
C CYS A 43 7.73 -5.05 -21.52
N PRO A 44 9.07 -4.97 -21.64
CA PRO A 44 9.92 -4.35 -20.62
C PRO A 44 9.73 -2.84 -20.49
N ASN A 45 9.16 -2.19 -21.50
CA ASN A 45 8.92 -0.74 -21.48
C ASN A 45 7.58 -0.35 -20.85
N CYS A 46 6.47 -0.97 -21.26
CA CYS A 46 5.15 -0.62 -20.71
C CYS A 46 4.60 -1.63 -19.71
N GLY A 47 5.15 -2.85 -19.63
CA GLY A 47 4.62 -3.95 -18.85
C GLY A 47 3.35 -4.59 -19.41
N GLY A 48 2.90 -4.18 -20.60
CA GLY A 48 1.71 -4.72 -21.25
C GLY A 48 1.95 -6.12 -21.84
N PRO A 49 0.91 -6.97 -21.91
CA PRO A 49 1.02 -8.30 -22.51
C PRO A 49 1.27 -8.19 -24.02
N VAL A 50 2.18 -9.01 -24.55
CA VAL A 50 2.54 -9.02 -25.98
C VAL A 50 1.91 -10.21 -26.70
N THR A 51 1.81 -11.36 -26.01
CA THR A 51 1.23 -12.58 -26.57
C THR A 51 -0.24 -12.73 -26.17
N ALA A 52 -1.04 -13.39 -27.02
CA ALA A 52 -2.43 -13.70 -26.72
C ALA A 52 -2.58 -14.56 -25.46
N THR A 53 -1.60 -15.45 -25.19
CA THR A 53 -1.54 -16.27 -23.97
C THR A 53 -1.37 -15.40 -22.72
N ALA A 54 -0.47 -14.41 -22.75
CA ALA A 54 -0.25 -13.48 -21.65
C ALA A 54 -1.46 -12.56 -21.40
N MET A 55 -2.29 -12.32 -22.43
CA MET A 55 -3.51 -11.51 -22.30
C MET A 55 -4.60 -12.25 -21.50
N ILE A 56 -4.65 -13.56 -21.58
CA ILE A 56 -5.66 -14.40 -20.91
C ILE A 56 -5.17 -14.83 -19.51
N ASP A 57 -3.86 -14.83 -19.26
CA ASP A 57 -3.29 -15.21 -17.97
C ASP A 57 -3.60 -14.17 -16.86
N PRO A 58 -4.33 -14.55 -15.79
CA PRO A 58 -4.59 -13.65 -14.68
C PRO A 58 -3.32 -13.20 -13.96
N MET A 59 -2.26 -14.01 -13.95
CA MET A 59 -0.99 -13.63 -13.30
C MET A 59 -0.28 -12.53 -14.08
N ALA A 60 -0.12 -12.69 -15.40
CA ALA A 60 0.44 -11.65 -16.27
C ALA A 60 -0.30 -10.31 -16.12
N ARG A 61 -1.62 -10.33 -15.95
CA ARG A 61 -2.41 -9.11 -15.71
C ARG A 61 -2.05 -8.43 -14.38
N ILE A 62 -1.93 -9.18 -13.28
CA ILE A 62 -1.50 -8.63 -11.99
C ILE A 62 -0.09 -8.03 -12.09
N TYR A 63 0.83 -8.72 -12.77
CA TYR A 63 2.19 -8.22 -13.01
C TYR A 63 2.19 -6.91 -13.80
N SER A 64 1.43 -6.83 -14.90
CA SER A 64 1.33 -5.61 -15.71
C SER A 64 0.81 -4.41 -14.91
N MET A 65 -0.21 -4.62 -14.06
CA MET A 65 -0.76 -3.57 -13.19
C MET A 65 0.27 -3.11 -12.16
N GLY A 66 0.98 -4.05 -11.51
CA GLY A 66 2.03 -3.73 -10.54
C GLY A 66 3.23 -3.03 -11.19
N PHE A 67 3.53 -3.34 -12.44
CA PHE A 67 4.59 -2.69 -13.21
C PHE A 67 4.23 -1.26 -13.60
N CYS A 68 3.02 -1.04 -14.13
CA CYS A 68 2.49 0.30 -14.39
C CYS A 68 2.41 1.12 -13.09
N ALA A 69 1.91 0.52 -12.00
CA ALA A 69 1.87 1.18 -10.70
C ALA A 69 3.27 1.62 -10.26
N ARG A 70 4.29 0.75 -10.33
CA ARG A 70 5.67 1.10 -9.97
C ARG A 70 6.28 2.19 -10.84
N ARG A 71 5.99 2.22 -12.14
CA ARG A 71 6.45 3.29 -13.05
C ARG A 71 5.75 4.62 -12.79
N LEU A 72 4.47 4.59 -12.43
CA LEU A 72 3.68 5.77 -12.06
C LEU A 72 3.99 6.27 -10.65
N THR A 73 4.46 5.39 -9.76
CA THR A 73 4.74 5.73 -8.35
C THR A 73 5.76 6.87 -8.18
N PRO A 74 6.94 6.88 -8.83
CA PRO A 74 7.91 7.96 -8.66
C PRO A 74 7.41 9.32 -9.18
N GLU A 75 6.51 9.33 -10.16
CA GLU A 75 6.04 10.55 -10.81
C GLU A 75 4.75 11.11 -10.16
N ILE A 76 3.85 10.25 -9.68
CA ILE A 76 2.55 10.64 -9.10
C ILE A 76 2.59 10.70 -7.57
N THR A 77 3.38 9.85 -6.91
CA THR A 77 3.43 9.84 -5.44
C THR A 77 4.54 10.75 -4.95
N SER A 78 4.24 12.05 -4.86
CA SER A 78 5.00 12.87 -3.93
C SER A 78 4.85 12.20 -2.55
N LYS A 79 5.95 11.73 -1.98
CA LYS A 79 6.08 11.16 -0.64
C LYS A 79 5.13 11.78 0.42
N PRO A 80 4.83 13.10 0.44
CA PRO A 80 3.84 13.65 1.38
C PRO A 80 2.38 13.22 1.19
N ILE A 81 1.88 12.92 -0.02
CA ILE A 81 0.48 12.48 -0.18
C ILE A 81 0.25 11.14 0.50
N PHE A 82 1.15 10.18 0.25
CA PHE A 82 1.03 8.85 0.84
C PHE A 82 1.09 8.93 2.37
N VAL A 83 2.01 9.73 2.92
CA VAL A 83 2.09 9.99 4.36
C VAL A 83 0.81 10.64 4.89
N MET A 84 0.25 11.62 4.17
CA MET A 84 -1.02 12.25 4.54
C MET A 84 -2.19 11.27 4.52
N ALA A 85 -2.29 10.43 3.49
CA ALA A 85 -3.34 9.41 3.38
C ALA A 85 -3.21 8.36 4.49
N ALA A 86 -2.00 7.88 4.75
CA ALA A 86 -1.73 6.97 5.85
C ALA A 86 -2.09 7.60 7.20
N TRP A 87 -1.78 8.88 7.41
CA TRP A 87 -2.15 9.60 8.64
C TRP A 87 -3.66 9.84 8.78
N LEU A 88 -4.36 10.09 7.68
CA LEU A 88 -5.83 10.28 7.68
C LEU A 88 -6.56 9.01 8.08
N ILE A 89 -6.01 7.84 7.73
CA ILE A 89 -6.57 6.53 8.05
C ILE A 89 -6.12 6.07 9.45
N LEU A 90 -4.81 6.10 9.76
CA LEU A 90 -4.28 5.62 11.04
C LEU A 90 -4.43 6.61 12.19
N GLY A 91 -4.47 7.91 11.92
CA GLY A 91 -4.53 8.95 12.95
C GLY A 91 -5.74 8.82 13.88
N PRO A 92 -6.97 8.76 13.35
CA PRO A 92 -8.16 8.55 14.17
C PRO A 92 -8.10 7.22 14.94
N ILE A 93 -7.63 6.14 14.31
CA ILE A 93 -7.55 4.81 14.96
C ILE A 93 -6.59 4.87 16.17
N MET A 94 -5.41 5.47 16.00
CA MET A 94 -4.45 5.68 17.09
C MET A 94 -5.08 6.52 18.22
N LEU A 95 -5.76 7.60 17.88
CA LEU A 95 -6.37 8.53 18.83
C LEU A 95 -7.53 7.88 19.61
N PHE A 96 -8.44 7.20 18.92
CA PHE A 96 -9.54 6.46 19.53
C PHE A 96 -9.04 5.32 20.40
N SER A 97 -8.01 4.56 19.97
CA SER A 97 -7.45 3.49 20.80
C SER A 97 -6.82 4.02 22.09
N GLY A 98 -6.13 5.17 22.02
CA GLY A 98 -5.58 5.84 23.18
C GLY A 98 -6.67 6.32 24.14
N LEU A 99 -7.74 6.91 23.60
CA LEU A 99 -8.84 7.44 24.40
C LEU A 99 -9.65 6.31 25.08
N LEU A 100 -9.92 5.22 24.35
CA LEU A 100 -10.60 4.04 24.89
C LEU A 100 -9.77 3.34 25.97
N SER A 101 -8.44 3.24 25.80
CA SER A 101 -7.59 2.62 26.82
C SER A 101 -7.57 3.42 28.13
N VAL A 102 -7.60 4.75 28.06
CA VAL A 102 -7.71 5.61 29.24
C VAL A 102 -9.05 5.44 29.94
N ILE A 103 -10.16 5.41 29.19
CA ILE A 103 -11.48 5.15 29.75
C ILE A 103 -11.53 3.76 30.38
N ALA A 104 -10.97 2.75 29.72
CA ALA A 104 -10.94 1.38 30.26
C ALA A 104 -10.13 1.31 31.57
N LEU A 105 -8.97 1.98 31.65
CA LEU A 105 -8.17 2.05 32.87
C LEU A 105 -8.91 2.78 33.99
N ASP A 106 -9.61 3.87 33.67
CA ASP A 106 -10.44 4.60 34.62
C ASP A 106 -11.56 3.72 35.19
N GLN A 107 -12.33 3.06 34.33
CA GLN A 107 -13.39 2.13 34.75
C GLN A 107 -12.82 0.97 35.57
N PHE A 108 -11.67 0.41 35.16
CA PHE A 108 -11.00 -0.66 35.88
C PHE A 108 -10.60 -0.23 37.29
N LEU A 109 -9.95 0.93 37.44
CA LEU A 109 -9.58 1.47 38.75
C LEU A 109 -10.80 1.77 39.61
N THR A 110 -11.89 2.25 39.01
CA THR A 110 -13.13 2.54 39.73
C THR A 110 -13.78 1.26 40.27
N ILE A 111 -13.83 0.20 39.46
CA ILE A 111 -14.44 -1.08 39.83
C ILE A 111 -13.55 -1.84 40.82
N PHE A 112 -12.28 -2.04 40.49
CA PHE A 112 -11.35 -2.83 41.33
C PHE A 112 -10.89 -2.07 42.57
N GLY A 113 -10.74 -0.75 42.49
CA GLY A 113 -10.40 0.07 43.64
C GLY A 113 -11.48 0.02 44.71
N TRP A 114 -12.76 -0.07 44.32
CA TRP A 114 -13.88 -0.16 45.26
C TRP A 114 -13.87 -1.47 46.05
N GLU A 115 -13.63 -2.60 45.37
CA GLU A 115 -13.55 -3.92 45.98
C GLU A 115 -12.33 -4.02 46.92
N PHE A 116 -11.20 -3.42 46.54
CA PHE A 116 -9.95 -3.55 47.30
C PHE A 116 -9.86 -2.64 48.53
N LEU A 117 -10.48 -1.45 48.51
CA LEU A 117 -10.39 -0.46 49.59
C LEU A 117 -11.52 -0.53 50.63
N GLY A 118 -12.42 -1.50 50.53
CA GLY A 118 -13.35 -1.90 51.59
C GLY A 118 -14.19 -0.75 52.16
N ASN A 119 -15.37 -0.52 51.58
CA ASN A 119 -16.52 0.22 52.13
C ASN A 119 -16.20 1.40 53.07
N THR A 120 -15.19 2.20 52.74
CA THR A 120 -15.04 3.53 53.33
C THR A 120 -15.81 4.45 52.40
N THR A 121 -16.92 4.99 52.89
CA THR A 121 -17.72 6.00 52.20
C THR A 121 -16.87 7.24 52.00
N ILE A 122 -16.10 7.27 50.92
CA ILE A 122 -15.27 8.41 50.54
C ILE A 122 -16.23 9.42 49.91
N VAL A 123 -16.49 10.49 50.66
CA VAL A 123 -16.95 11.78 50.14
C VAL A 123 -16.19 12.02 48.84
N ILE A 124 -16.87 12.06 47.70
CA ILE A 124 -16.25 12.30 46.39
C ILE A 124 -15.63 13.70 46.46
N ASN A 125 -14.37 13.70 46.88
CA ASN A 125 -13.63 14.88 47.27
C ASN A 125 -13.44 15.71 45.99
N ALA A 126 -13.64 17.04 46.07
CA ALA A 126 -13.53 17.94 44.91
C ALA A 126 -12.20 17.79 44.13
N HIS A 127 -11.20 17.17 44.78
CA HIS A 127 -9.91 16.81 44.21
C HIS A 127 -9.99 15.84 43.01
N SER A 128 -10.87 14.83 43.01
CA SER A 128 -10.95 13.88 41.88
C SER A 128 -11.51 14.56 40.63
N ARG A 129 -12.48 15.47 40.78
CA ARG A 129 -13.05 16.25 39.67
C ARG A 129 -12.00 17.15 39.01
N MET A 130 -11.12 17.76 39.80
CA MET A 130 -10.03 18.59 39.28
C MET A 130 -9.05 17.79 38.42
N GLN A 131 -8.76 16.53 38.80
CA GLN A 131 -7.88 15.66 38.01
C GLN A 131 -8.48 15.33 36.63
N TYR A 132 -9.77 15.01 36.55
CA TYR A 132 -10.44 14.76 35.26
C TYR A 132 -10.47 15.98 34.35
N VAL A 133 -10.77 17.16 34.91
CA VAL A 133 -10.79 18.41 34.13
C VAL A 133 -9.40 18.72 33.58
N PHE A 134 -8.35 18.54 34.41
CA PHE A 134 -6.97 18.74 33.96
C PHE A 134 -6.57 17.74 32.86
N GLN A 135 -6.97 16.49 32.99
CA GLN A 135 -6.65 15.46 32.00
C GLN A 135 -7.38 15.67 30.67
N LEU A 136 -8.66 16.05 30.69
CA LEU A 136 -9.40 16.48 29.50
C LEU A 136 -8.75 17.70 28.82
N ALA A 137 -8.30 18.68 29.62
CA ALA A 137 -7.63 19.85 29.10
C ALA A 137 -6.30 19.49 28.40
N LEU A 138 -5.51 18.57 28.97
CA LEU A 138 -4.28 18.08 28.33
C LEU A 138 -4.57 17.35 27.01
N TYR A 139 -5.59 16.50 26.94
CA TYR A 139 -5.95 15.84 25.68
C TYR A 139 -6.43 16.84 24.63
N ALA A 140 -7.21 17.84 25.03
CA ALA A 140 -7.62 18.91 24.13
C ALA A 140 -6.41 19.71 23.59
N LEU A 141 -5.40 19.98 24.42
CA LEU A 141 -4.15 20.64 24.00
C LEU A 141 -3.32 19.79 23.04
N ILE A 142 -3.16 18.49 23.32
CA ILE A 142 -2.45 17.56 22.43
C ILE A 142 -3.19 17.45 21.09
N PHE A 143 -4.52 17.34 21.12
CA PHE A 143 -5.33 17.26 19.92
C PHE A 143 -5.22 18.52 19.07
N THR A 144 -5.44 19.69 19.65
CA THR A 144 -5.32 20.97 18.93
C THR A 144 -3.90 21.22 18.42
N GLY A 145 -2.87 20.86 19.20
CA GLY A 145 -1.47 20.92 18.77
C GLY A 145 -1.18 20.03 17.56
N SER A 146 -1.69 18.79 17.56
CA SER A 146 -1.54 17.86 16.44
C SER A 146 -2.24 18.36 15.18
N LEU A 147 -3.46 18.92 15.30
CA LEU A 147 -4.17 19.55 14.19
C LEU A 147 -3.40 20.75 13.61
N ALA A 148 -2.87 21.63 14.48
CA ALA A 148 -2.08 22.78 14.04
C ALA A 148 -0.79 22.36 13.32
N TYR A 149 -0.11 21.32 13.83
CA TYR A 149 1.07 20.75 13.19
C TYR A 149 0.76 20.19 11.80
N LEU A 150 -0.34 19.43 11.67
CA LEU A 150 -0.79 18.90 10.38
C LEU A 150 -1.10 20.02 9.39
N PHE A 151 -1.80 21.07 9.84
CA PHE A 151 -2.13 22.22 9.00
C PHE A 151 -0.88 22.97 8.50
N LYS A 152 0.15 23.06 9.33
CA LYS A 152 1.43 23.65 8.94
C LYS A 152 2.16 22.79 7.89
N MET A 153 2.14 21.47 8.08
CA MET A 153 2.76 20.52 7.16
C MET A 153 2.05 20.47 5.81
N THR A 154 0.73 20.51 5.77
CA THR A 154 -0.05 20.56 4.51
C THR A 154 0.21 21.84 3.75
N LYS A 155 0.22 23.00 4.42
CA LYS A 155 0.58 24.28 3.79
C LYS A 155 1.98 24.23 3.18
N ALA A 156 2.97 23.71 3.90
CA ALA A 156 4.34 23.59 3.40
C ALA A 156 4.45 22.65 2.19
N ALA A 157 3.69 21.55 2.18
CA ALA A 157 3.67 20.61 1.07
C ALA A 157 3.03 21.21 -0.19
N ILE A 158 1.94 21.98 -0.04
CA ILE A 158 1.28 22.66 -1.16
C ILE A 158 2.20 23.71 -1.78
N ALA A 159 2.90 24.51 -0.95
CA ALA A 159 3.82 25.53 -1.44
C ALA A 159 4.95 24.94 -2.31
N ARG A 160 5.50 23.77 -1.95
CA ARG A 160 6.55 23.10 -2.73
C ARG A 160 6.08 22.62 -4.11
N ARG A 161 4.79 22.32 -4.27
CA ARG A 161 4.23 21.90 -5.57
C ARG A 161 4.10 23.06 -6.55
N GLN A 162 3.74 24.23 -6.04
CA GLN A 162 3.61 25.43 -6.87
C GLN A 162 4.97 25.89 -7.43
N SER A 163 6.08 25.66 -6.72
CA SER A 163 7.41 25.99 -7.23
C SER A 163 7.89 25.06 -8.35
N THR A 164 7.45 23.80 -8.38
CA THR A 164 7.87 22.83 -9.42
C THR A 164 7.11 22.98 -10.74
N SER A 165 5.94 23.62 -10.76
CA SER A 165 5.13 23.78 -11.97
C SER A 165 5.49 25.00 -12.83
N ILE A 166 6.46 25.83 -12.41
CA ILE A 166 6.83 27.11 -13.07
C ILE A 166 8.19 26.99 -13.79
N SER A 167 8.58 25.79 -14.25
CA SER A 167 9.71 25.65 -15.18
C SER A 167 9.17 25.44 -16.59
N PRO A 168 8.88 26.50 -17.36
CA PRO A 168 8.64 26.37 -18.79
C PRO A 168 9.97 26.04 -19.48
N GLU A 169 10.03 24.88 -20.14
CA GLU A 169 11.01 24.60 -21.19
C GLU A 169 10.71 25.42 -22.45
#